data_AF-A0A5P9INK3-F1
#
_entry.id   AF-A0A5P9INK3-F1
#
_cell.length_a   1.000
_cell.length_b   1.000
_cell.length_c   1.000
_cell.angle_alpha   90.00
_cell.angle_beta   90.00
_cell.angle_gamma   90.00
#
_symmetry.space_group_name_H-M   'P 1'
#
loop_
_entity.id
_entity.type
_entity.pdbx_description
1 polymer ?
#
loop_
_entity_poly.entity_id
_entity_poly.type
_entity_poly.pdbx_seq_one_letter_code
_entity_poly.pdbx_strand_id
1 'polypeptide(L)'
;MRYAILLMGAPYSHQASHSALRFARALLARGHRLEAVFFYHDGVHNAARLAAPPQDEPHLVDGWAALSREHEVSLQVCIAAALRRGLLDEREAARHGKEGSSVAAPFELTGLGQLIDLGTRCDRLVTFGP
;
A
#
# COMPACT_ATOMS: atom_id res chain seq x y z
N MET A 1 15.99 -7.43 -11.81
CA MET A 1 14.57 -7.62 -12.17
C MET A 1 13.73 -6.57 -11.46
N ARG A 2 12.67 -6.12 -12.12
CA ARG A 2 11.67 -5.15 -11.65
C ARG A 2 10.45 -5.90 -11.17
N TYR A 3 10.03 -5.62 -9.94
CA TYR A 3 8.88 -6.24 -9.30
C TYR A 3 7.81 -5.19 -9.02
N ALA A 4 6.57 -5.65 -9.00
CA ALA A 4 5.46 -4.98 -8.36
C ALA A 4 4.78 -5.95 -7.39
N ILE A 5 4.16 -5.41 -6.34
CA ILE A 5 3.36 -6.18 -5.38
C ILE A 5 1.90 -5.75 -5.50
N LEU A 6 0.99 -6.72 -5.58
CA LEU A 6 -0.45 -6.50 -5.36
C LEU A 6 -0.80 -7.01 -3.96
N LEU A 7 -1.15 -6.11 -3.05
CA LEU A 7 -1.54 -6.46 -1.68
C LEU A 7 -3.05 -6.30 -1.50
N MET A 8 -3.73 -7.39 -1.17
CA MET A 8 -5.20 -7.43 -1.04
C MET A 8 -5.71 -7.60 0.40
N GLY A 9 -4.85 -8.01 1.33
CA GLY A 9 -5.22 -8.27 2.73
C GLY A 9 -5.01 -7.09 3.66
N ALA A 10 -5.98 -6.86 4.57
CA ALA A 10 -5.88 -5.86 5.63
C ALA A 10 -4.71 -6.13 6.60
N PRO A 11 -4.08 -5.07 7.15
CA PRO A 11 -3.13 -5.23 8.24
C PRO A 11 -3.83 -5.80 9.48
N TYR A 12 -3.11 -6.56 10.30
CA TYR A 12 -3.56 -7.13 11.58
C TYR A 12 -4.69 -8.18 11.51
N SER A 13 -5.44 -8.28 10.41
CA SER A 13 -6.44 -9.34 10.20
C SER A 13 -5.94 -10.49 9.33
N HIS A 14 -5.03 -10.21 8.38
CA HIS A 14 -4.48 -11.22 7.47
C HIS A 14 -2.95 -11.16 7.48
N GLN A 15 -2.32 -12.34 7.46
CA GLN A 15 -0.86 -12.45 7.38
C GLN A 15 -0.28 -11.83 6.10
N ALA A 16 -1.11 -11.71 5.05
CA ALA A 16 -0.76 -11.15 3.74
C ALA A 16 0.07 -9.87 3.83
N SER A 17 -0.33 -8.90 4.67
CA SER A 17 0.37 -7.63 4.79
C SER A 17 1.79 -7.80 5.37
N HIS A 18 1.91 -8.58 6.44
CA HIS A 18 3.20 -8.84 7.07
C HIS A 18 4.14 -9.62 6.14
N SER A 19 3.59 -10.62 5.42
CA SER A 19 4.34 -11.40 4.43
C SER A 19 4.80 -10.55 3.25
N ALA A 20 3.95 -9.67 2.74
CA ALA A 20 4.28 -8.76 1.64
C ALA A 20 5.40 -7.78 2.03
N LEU A 21 5.35 -7.19 3.23
CA LEU A 21 6.38 -6.27 3.70
C LEU A 21 7.73 -6.97 3.90
N ARG A 22 7.73 -8.20 4.46
CA ARG A 22 8.93 -9.02 4.57
C ARG A 22 9.50 -9.40 3.21
N PHE A 23 8.64 -9.77 2.26
CA PHE A 23 9.03 -10.08 0.89
C PHE A 23 9.67 -8.87 0.21
N ALA A 24 9.05 -7.69 0.33
CA ALA A 24 9.58 -6.44 -0.24
C ALA A 24 10.99 -6.13 0.26
N ARG A 25 11.23 -6.23 1.57
CA ARG A 25 12.56 -6.03 2.17
C ARG A 25 13.58 -7.06 1.67
N ALA A 26 13.22 -8.34 1.66
CA ALA A 26 14.11 -9.41 1.20
C ALA A 26 14.45 -9.28 -0.29
N LEU A 27 13.47 -8.88 -1.11
CA LEU A 27 13.62 -8.61 -2.53
C LEU A 27 14.66 -7.49 -2.75
N LEU A 28 14.50 -6.35 -2.07
CA LEU A 28 15.39 -5.20 -2.17
C LEU A 28 16.82 -5.54 -1.71
N ALA A 29 16.94 -6.28 -0.60
CA ALA A 29 18.24 -6.75 -0.09
C ALA A 29 18.99 -7.67 -1.07
N ARG A 30 18.28 -8.32 -2.00
CA ARG A 30 18.89 -9.13 -3.07
C ARG A 30 19.26 -8.32 -4.32
N GLY A 31 19.17 -7.00 -4.27
CA GLY A 31 19.50 -6.10 -5.40
C GLY A 31 18.45 -6.08 -6.50
N HIS A 32 17.23 -6.55 -6.22
CA HIS A 32 16.11 -6.37 -7.14
C HIS A 32 15.45 -5.00 -6.92
N ARG A 33 14.71 -4.51 -7.92
CA ARG A 33 13.97 -3.25 -7.84
C ARG A 33 12.50 -3.53 -7.57
N LEU A 34 11.95 -2.91 -6.54
CA LEU A 34 10.51 -2.85 -6.31
C LEU A 34 9.99 -1.52 -6.86
N GLU A 35 9.22 -1.55 -7.94
CA GLU A 35 8.68 -0.32 -8.56
C GLU A 35 7.55 0.26 -7.73
N ALA A 36 6.61 -0.59 -7.32
CA ALA A 36 5.43 -0.15 -6.59
C ALA A 36 4.80 -1.28 -5.78
N VAL A 37 4.03 -0.87 -4.78
CA VAL A 37 3.06 -1.70 -4.07
C VAL A 37 1.68 -1.13 -4.37
N PHE A 38 0.82 -1.93 -4.98
CA PHE A 38 -0.57 -1.59 -5.25
C PHE A 38 -1.47 -2.23 -4.20
N PHE A 39 -2.12 -1.40 -3.38
CA PHE A 39 -3.06 -1.81 -2.34
C PHE A 39 -4.48 -1.85 -2.90
N TYR A 40 -5.11 -3.03 -2.86
CA TYR A 40 -6.45 -3.28 -3.38
C TYR A 40 -7.31 -4.07 -2.40
N HIS A 41 -8.62 -4.19 -2.65
CA HIS A 41 -9.57 -4.79 -1.71
C HIS A 41 -9.40 -4.25 -0.28
N ASP A 42 -9.21 -5.11 0.72
CA ASP A 42 -8.98 -4.70 2.11
C ASP A 42 -7.53 -4.29 2.38
N GLY A 43 -6.63 -4.55 1.42
CA GLY A 43 -5.24 -4.12 1.43
C GLY A 43 -5.09 -2.60 1.51
N VAL A 44 -6.10 -1.82 1.11
CA VAL A 44 -6.11 -0.36 1.26
C VAL A 44 -5.96 0.10 2.71
N HIS A 45 -6.37 -0.70 3.70
CA HIS A 45 -6.21 -0.36 5.11
C HIS A 45 -4.75 -0.26 5.56
N ASN A 46 -3.79 -0.76 4.77
CA ASN A 46 -2.37 -0.54 5.01
C ASN A 46 -1.91 0.91 4.78
N ALA A 47 -2.77 1.78 4.25
CA ALA A 47 -2.53 3.20 4.08
C ALA A 47 -3.22 4.08 5.13
N ALA A 48 -3.87 3.46 6.13
CA ALA A 48 -4.63 4.18 7.16
C ALA A 48 -3.68 4.84 8.17
N ARG A 49 -3.32 6.12 7.95
CA ARG A 49 -2.38 6.86 8.82
C ARG A 49 -2.86 7.02 10.27
N LEU A 50 -4.16 6.87 10.49
CA LEU A 50 -4.79 6.99 11.81
C LEU A 50 -4.76 5.65 12.58
N ALA A 51 -4.20 4.59 11.99
CA ALA A 51 -4.01 3.33 12.70
C ALA A 51 -3.03 3.52 13.87
N ALA A 52 -3.44 3.05 15.05
CA ALA A 52 -2.66 3.12 16.29
C ALA A 52 -2.61 1.72 16.93
N PRO A 53 -1.84 0.77 16.35
CA PRO A 53 -1.64 -0.53 16.97
C PRO A 53 -0.90 -0.39 18.32
N PRO A 54 -0.96 -1.40 19.21
CA PRO A 54 -0.15 -1.47 20.41
C PRO A 54 1.36 -1.29 20.13
N GLN A 55 2.09 -0.69 21.08
CA GLN A 55 3.52 -0.36 20.91
C GLN A 55 4.43 -1.59 20.75
N ASP A 56 3.98 -2.75 21.23
CA ASP A 56 4.65 -4.04 21.12
C ASP A 56 4.31 -4.80 19.84
N GLU A 57 3.45 -4.23 18.98
CA GLU A 57 3.09 -4.79 17.68
C GLU A 57 3.82 -4.08 16.52
N PRO A 58 4.05 -4.77 15.39
CA PRO A 58 4.66 -4.14 14.22
C PRO A 58 3.74 -3.10 13.60
N HIS A 59 4.18 -1.84 13.56
CA HIS A 59 3.50 -0.77 12.83
C HIS A 59 3.64 -0.93 11.31
N LEU A 60 2.68 -1.62 10.68
CA LEU A 60 2.77 -1.99 9.26
C LEU A 60 2.68 -0.78 8.32
N VAL A 61 1.85 0.22 8.63
CA VAL A 61 1.72 1.47 7.87
C VAL A 61 3.06 2.21 7.83
N ASP A 62 3.70 2.35 8.99
CA ASP A 62 5.01 3.00 9.12
C ASP A 62 6.10 2.19 8.42
N GLY A 63 6.02 0.86 8.48
CA GLY A 63 6.92 -0.04 7.77
C GLY A 63 6.90 0.15 6.25
N TRP A 64 5.71 0.31 5.66
CA TRP A 64 5.56 0.63 4.24
C TRP A 64 6.07 2.04 3.92
N ALA A 65 5.72 3.03 4.74
CA ALA A 65 6.16 4.41 4.54
C ALA A 65 7.69 4.55 4.62
N ALA A 66 8.34 3.83 5.55
CA ALA A 66 9.80 3.78 5.65
C ALA A 66 10.43 3.16 4.41
N LEU A 67 9.92 2.02 3.94
CA LEU A 67 10.40 1.35 2.75
C LEU A 67 10.28 2.23 1.50
N SER A 68 9.18 2.99 1.38
CA SER A 68 8.98 3.96 0.31
C SER A 68 10.02 5.07 0.33
N ARG A 69 10.29 5.66 1.50
CA ARG A 69 11.30 6.73 1.65
C ARG A 69 12.72 6.25 1.38
N GLU A 70 13.06 5.04 1.82
CA GLU A 70 14.42 4.50 1.72
C GLU A 70 14.76 4.02 0.30
N HIS A 71 13.78 3.48 -0.43
CA HIS A 71 14.00 2.80 -1.70
C HIS A 71 13.20 3.38 -2.87
N GLU A 72 12.57 4.55 -2.68
CA GLU A 72 11.76 5.25 -3.68
C GLU A 72 10.64 4.37 -4.27
N VAL A 73 10.05 3.50 -3.44
CA VAL A 73 8.96 2.62 -3.85
C VAL A 73 7.65 3.39 -3.84
N SER A 74 6.92 3.37 -4.96
CA SER A 74 5.60 3.99 -5.05
C SER A 74 4.56 3.19 -4.26
N LEU A 75 3.81 3.86 -3.38
CA LEU A 75 2.74 3.24 -2.58
C LEU A 75 1.38 3.67 -3.13
N GLN A 76 0.79 2.82 -3.98
CA GLN A 76 -0.39 3.13 -4.77
C GLN A 76 -1.63 2.49 -4.15
N VAL A 77 -2.61 3.29 -3.75
CA VAL A 77 -3.82 2.83 -3.08
C VAL A 77 -4.99 2.99 -4.03
N CYS A 78 -5.71 1.90 -4.31
CA CYS A 78 -6.85 1.99 -5.21
C CYS A 78 -7.94 2.93 -4.67
N ILE A 79 -8.14 4.06 -5.35
CA ILE A 79 -9.07 5.11 -4.93
C ILE A 79 -10.49 4.59 -4.73
N ALA A 80 -11.01 3.77 -5.64
CA ALA A 80 -12.37 3.23 -5.54
C ALA A 80 -12.55 2.30 -4.32
N ALA A 81 -11.53 1.49 -3.99
CA ALA A 81 -11.57 0.60 -2.84
C ALA A 81 -11.36 1.36 -1.52
N ALA A 82 -10.51 2.38 -1.53
CA ALA A 82 -10.22 3.27 -0.41
C ALA A 82 -11.44 4.09 0.01
N LEU A 83 -12.05 4.82 -0.94
CA LEU A 83 -13.21 5.66 -0.67
C LEU A 83 -14.38 4.85 -0.11
N ARG A 84 -14.63 3.64 -0.63
CA ARG A 84 -15.68 2.73 -0.12
C ARG A 84 -15.48 2.35 1.35
N ARG A 85 -14.23 2.38 1.84
CA ARG A 85 -13.82 1.98 3.20
C ARG A 85 -13.48 3.18 4.09
N GLY A 86 -13.81 4.40 3.68
CA GLY A 86 -13.52 5.60 4.47
C GLY A 86 -12.05 5.99 4.51
N LEU A 87 -11.29 5.60 3.50
CA LEU A 87 -9.90 6.01 3.31
C LEU A 87 -9.84 7.15 2.29
N LEU A 88 -9.55 8.35 2.77
CA LEU A 88 -9.55 9.58 1.97
C LEU A 88 -8.27 10.38 2.24
N ASP A 89 -7.71 10.98 1.21
CA ASP A 89 -6.77 12.09 1.38
C ASP A 89 -7.57 13.41 1.58
N GLU A 90 -6.86 14.53 1.77
CA GLU A 90 -7.50 15.83 1.98
C GLU A 90 -8.36 16.28 0.79
N ARG A 91 -7.93 15.97 -0.44
CA ARG A 91 -8.64 16.37 -1.66
C ARG A 91 -9.97 15.62 -1.77
N GLU A 92 -9.94 14.31 -1.59
CA GLU A 92 -11.15 13.49 -1.66
C GLU A 92 -12.07 13.73 -0.46
N ALA A 93 -11.52 14.03 0.73
CA ALA A 93 -12.32 14.46 1.87
C ALA A 93 -13.13 15.73 1.56
N ALA A 94 -12.47 16.77 1.03
CA ALA A 94 -13.13 17.99 0.61
C ALA A 94 -14.18 17.74 -0.50
N ARG A 95 -13.82 16.96 -1.53
CA ARG A 95 -14.71 16.62 -2.65
C ARG A 95 -15.99 15.91 -2.19
N HIS A 96 -15.89 15.07 -1.18
CA HIS A 96 -17.00 14.27 -0.66
C HIS A 96 -17.67 14.87 0.58
N GLY A 97 -17.31 16.10 0.98
CA GLY A 97 -17.87 16.76 2.16
C GLY A 97 -17.64 15.97 3.45
N LYS A 98 -16.45 15.36 3.59
CA LYS A 98 -16.04 14.61 4.78
C LYS A 98 -15.06 15.42 5.61
N GLU A 99 -15.17 15.27 6.92
CA GLU A 99 -14.23 15.85 7.87
C GLU A 99 -13.05 14.91 8.09
N GLY A 100 -11.83 15.47 8.06
CA GLY A 100 -10.60 14.73 8.25
C GLY A 100 -10.15 13.92 7.03
N SER A 101 -8.92 13.43 7.11
CA SER A 101 -8.32 12.56 6.10
C SER A 101 -7.61 11.40 6.81
N SER A 102 -7.52 10.25 6.14
CA SER A 102 -7.02 8.99 6.71
C SER A 102 -5.93 8.35 5.84
N VAL A 103 -5.69 8.90 4.65
CA VAL A 103 -4.54 8.60 3.79
C VAL A 103 -3.67 9.86 3.70
N ALA A 104 -2.36 9.70 3.69
CA ALA A 104 -1.39 10.78 3.50
C ALA A 104 -0.14 10.24 2.82
N ALA A 105 0.69 11.17 2.33
CA ALA A 105 2.00 10.82 1.80
C ALA A 105 2.80 9.96 2.81
N PRO A 106 3.54 8.93 2.33
CA PRO A 106 3.86 8.64 0.93
C PRO A 106 2.82 7.77 0.18
N PHE A 107 1.66 7.49 0.78
CA PHE A 107 0.60 6.75 0.10
C PHE A 107 -0.20 7.68 -0.82
N GLU A 108 -0.48 7.23 -2.03
CA GLU A 108 -1.21 8.00 -3.03
C GLU A 108 -2.47 7.27 -3.50
N LEU A 109 -3.59 7.99 -3.59
CA LEU A 109 -4.83 7.46 -4.15
C LEU A 109 -4.75 7.42 -5.68
N THR A 110 -4.78 6.23 -6.26
CA THR A 110 -4.62 6.00 -7.70
C THR A 110 -5.73 5.15 -8.31
N GLY A 111 -5.93 5.26 -9.62
CA GLY A 111 -6.88 4.42 -10.37
C GLY A 111 -6.35 3.00 -10.64
N LEU A 112 -7.27 2.09 -10.98
CA LEU A 112 -6.94 0.69 -11.30
C LEU A 112 -6.02 0.54 -12.53
N GLY A 113 -5.99 1.52 -13.43
CA GLY A 113 -5.08 1.53 -14.57
C GLY A 113 -3.60 1.45 -14.19
N GLN A 114 -3.22 1.93 -13.00
CA GLN A 114 -1.84 1.78 -12.51
C GLN A 114 -1.47 0.32 -12.24
N LEU A 115 -2.40 -0.50 -11.75
CA LEU A 115 -2.16 -1.94 -11.59
C LEU A 115 -1.91 -2.63 -12.95
N ILE A 116 -2.65 -2.23 -13.98
CA ILE A 116 -2.48 -2.75 -15.35
C ILE A 116 -1.10 -2.34 -15.92
N ASP A 117 -0.71 -1.07 -15.73
CA ASP A 117 0.61 -0.57 -16.12
C ASP A 117 1.74 -1.36 -15.44
N LEU A 118 1.64 -1.55 -14.12
CA LEU A 118 2.60 -2.35 -13.34
C LEU A 118 2.72 -3.78 -13.87
N GLY A 119 1.61 -4.41 -14.22
CA GLY A 119 1.58 -5.76 -14.80
C GLY A 119 2.26 -5.86 -16.17
N THR A 120 2.37 -4.75 -16.90
CA THR A 120 2.99 -4.70 -18.24
C THR A 120 4.47 -4.32 -18.18
N ARG A 121 4.86 -3.41 -17.27
CA ARG A 121 6.23 -2.86 -17.20
C ARG A 121 7.18 -3.59 -16.25
N CYS A 122 6.67 -4.38 -15.32
CA CYS A 122 7.48 -5.13 -14.36
C CYS A 122 7.72 -6.55 -14.87
N ASP A 123 8.89 -7.11 -14.55
CA ASP A 123 9.19 -8.49 -14.87
C ASP A 123 8.28 -9.45 -14.11
N ARG A 124 7.87 -9.07 -12.89
CA ARG A 124 7.06 -9.89 -11.99
C ARG A 124 6.03 -9.03 -11.24
N LEU A 125 4.79 -9.48 -11.22
CA LEU A 125 3.73 -8.99 -10.32
C LEU A 125 3.42 -10.09 -9.31
N VAL A 126 3.69 -9.84 -8.02
CA VAL A 126 3.49 -10.83 -6.95
C VAL A 126 2.29 -10.43 -6.11
N THR A 127 1.31 -11.33 -5.98
CA THR A 127 0.06 -11.06 -5.27
C THR A 127 0.08 -11.68 -3.89
N PHE A 128 -0.33 -10.89 -2.88
CA PHE A 128 -0.59 -11.34 -1.52
C PHE A 128 -2.08 -11.16 -1.21
N GLY A 129 -2.81 -12.28 -1.28
CA GLY A 129 -4.24 -12.36 -0.96
C GLY A 129 -4.51 -12.69 0.51
N PRO A 130 -5.76 -12.53 0.96
CA PRO A 130 -6.21 -13.02 2.27
C PRO A 130 -6.05 -14.54 2.41
#